data_AF-A0A1Y3N7A8-F1
#
_entry.id   AF-A0A1Y3N7A8-F1
#
_cell.length_a   1.000
_cell.length_b   1.000
_cell.length_c   1.000
_cell.angle_alpha   90.00
_cell.angle_beta   90.00
_cell.angle_gamma   90.00
#
_symmetry.space_group_name_H-M   'P 1'
#
loop_
_entity.id
_entity.type
_entity.pdbx_description
1 polymer ?
#
loop_
_entity_poly.entity_id
_entity_poly.type
_entity_poly.pdbx_seq_one_letter_code
_entity_poly.pdbx_strand_id
1 'polypeptide(L)'
;MTGIKEELYLPKDCKALYPKDFYWKANPDKADELIIIYVVTDDGCICTIQFQYASSFIKSTSGIIAKFWNKNVNQSVTKTGKVSDITYSDDKRSIFLFDSSITAKSPDSLDFKIKVGCDPQKIQYDLDFTTTGPYGYQMEGDPPECMRSKDSEIMQNIISTAKVSGTAIINGTTININGNGLLYHNYSCNVKNSLQAMKRYE
;
A
#
# COMPACT_ATOMS: atom_id res chain seq x y z
N MET A 1 -28.77 18.51 -17.68
CA MET A 1 -27.72 18.18 -16.70
C MET A 1 -26.56 17.57 -17.45
N THR A 2 -25.55 18.38 -17.77
CA THR A 2 -24.30 17.92 -18.38
C THR A 2 -23.45 17.32 -17.27
N GLY A 3 -23.33 16.00 -17.26
CA GLY A 3 -22.48 15.29 -16.31
C GLY A 3 -21.04 15.77 -16.47
N ILE A 4 -20.48 16.34 -15.40
CA ILE A 4 -19.05 16.59 -15.32
C ILE A 4 -18.40 15.21 -15.38
N LYS A 5 -17.79 14.87 -16.52
CA LYS A 5 -16.79 13.81 -16.53
C LYS A 5 -15.62 14.37 -15.72
N GLU A 6 -15.52 13.98 -14.46
CA GLU A 6 -14.30 14.17 -13.68
C GLU A 6 -13.23 13.28 -14.32
N GLU A 7 -12.58 13.80 -15.37
CA GLU A 7 -11.35 13.23 -15.86
C GLU A 7 -10.28 13.55 -14.81
N LEU A 8 -9.87 12.54 -14.06
CA LEU A 8 -8.71 12.63 -13.18
C LEU A 8 -7.56 13.21 -14.01
N TYR A 9 -6.96 14.31 -13.57
CA TYR A 9 -5.75 14.83 -14.23
C TYR A 9 -4.62 13.83 -14.01
N LEU A 10 -4.32 13.04 -15.03
CA LEU A 10 -3.20 12.11 -15.04
C LEU A 10 -1.99 12.82 -15.67
N PRO A 11 -0.83 12.81 -15.01
CA PRO A 11 0.42 13.27 -15.62
C PRO A 11 0.65 12.55 -16.96
N LYS A 12 1.30 13.21 -17.92
CA LYS A 12 1.55 12.69 -19.27
C LYS A 12 2.29 11.34 -19.31
N ASP A 13 3.02 11.03 -18.24
CA ASP A 13 3.82 9.81 -18.12
C ASP A 13 3.08 8.66 -17.43
N CYS A 14 1.80 8.85 -17.13
CA CYS A 14 0.95 7.84 -16.54
C CYS A 14 0.49 6.81 -17.58
N LYS A 15 0.70 5.51 -17.28
CA LYS A 15 0.27 4.38 -18.11
C LYS A 15 -0.83 3.59 -17.39
N ALA A 16 -1.69 2.92 -18.16
CA ALA A 16 -2.65 1.97 -17.60
C ALA A 16 -1.92 0.75 -17.02
N LEU A 17 -2.27 0.39 -15.79
CA LEU A 17 -1.79 -0.80 -15.09
C LEU A 17 -2.88 -1.86 -15.10
N TYR A 18 -2.77 -2.84 -15.98
CA TYR A 18 -3.75 -3.92 -16.08
C TYR A 18 -3.52 -4.98 -14.98
N PRO A 19 -4.57 -5.71 -14.56
CA PRO A 19 -4.48 -6.75 -13.53
C PRO A 19 -3.35 -7.78 -13.71
N LYS A 20 -3.10 -8.18 -14.96
CA LYS A 20 -2.04 -9.14 -15.33
C LYS A 20 -0.62 -8.59 -15.22
N ASP A 21 -0.48 -7.26 -15.30
CA ASP A 21 0.82 -6.57 -15.28
C ASP A 21 1.17 -6.11 -13.86
N PHE A 22 0.22 -6.21 -12.93
CA PHE A 22 0.42 -5.87 -11.54
C PHE A 22 1.08 -7.01 -10.76
N TYR A 23 2.11 -6.66 -10.01
CA TYR A 23 2.75 -7.52 -9.01
C TYR A 23 3.40 -6.65 -7.94
N TRP A 24 3.43 -7.14 -6.71
CA TRP A 24 4.22 -6.58 -5.63
C TRP A 24 5.70 -6.84 -5.88
N LYS A 25 6.54 -5.85 -5.61
CA LYS A 25 7.98 -5.90 -5.91
C LYS A 25 8.78 -5.94 -4.61
N ALA A 26 8.95 -7.14 -4.05
CA ALA A 26 10.03 -7.36 -3.10
C ALA A 26 11.37 -7.46 -3.82
N ASN A 27 12.18 -6.40 -3.72
CA ASN A 27 13.62 -6.61 -3.67
C ASN A 27 14.09 -6.39 -2.23
N PRO A 28 13.96 -7.39 -1.35
CA PRO A 28 14.27 -7.25 0.06
C PRO A 28 15.76 -6.97 0.33
N ASP A 29 16.59 -6.95 -0.71
CA ASP A 29 18.01 -6.61 -0.63
C ASP A 29 18.30 -5.17 -1.12
N LYS A 30 17.38 -4.51 -1.84
CA LYS A 30 17.68 -3.26 -2.59
C LYS A 30 16.52 -2.27 -2.72
N ALA A 31 15.37 -2.50 -2.09
CA ALA A 31 14.20 -1.68 -2.28
C ALA A 31 13.43 -1.37 -0.98
N ASP A 32 12.84 -0.18 -1.00
CA ASP A 32 11.86 0.24 -0.02
C ASP A 32 10.49 0.27 -0.72
N GLU A 33 9.49 -0.35 -0.11
CA GLU A 33 8.11 -0.39 -0.62
C GLU A 33 7.15 0.15 0.45
N LEU A 34 6.17 0.90 -0.02
CA LEU A 34 5.09 1.45 0.79
C LEU A 34 3.76 1.25 0.06
N ILE A 35 2.90 0.43 0.67
CA ILE A 35 1.53 0.22 0.24
C ILE A 35 0.63 0.96 1.21
N ILE A 36 -0.26 1.82 0.71
CA ILE A 36 -1.24 2.54 1.52
C ILE A 36 -2.63 2.29 0.98
N ILE A 37 -3.55 1.91 1.87
CA ILE A 37 -4.98 1.84 1.60
C ILE A 37 -5.66 2.91 2.43
N TYR A 38 -6.37 3.80 1.75
CA TYR A 38 -7.25 4.79 2.37
C TYR A 38 -8.70 4.38 2.13
N VAL A 39 -9.54 4.47 3.14
CA VAL A 39 -10.99 4.25 3.03
C VAL A 39 -11.70 5.40 3.71
N VAL A 40 -12.68 5.99 3.01
CA VAL A 40 -13.64 6.93 3.57
C VAL A 40 -15.00 6.26 3.50
N THR A 41 -15.61 6.04 4.66
CA THR A 41 -16.93 5.39 4.76
C THR A 41 -18.06 6.37 4.52
N ASP A 42 -19.23 5.84 4.15
CA ASP A 42 -20.43 6.65 3.88
C ASP A 42 -20.91 7.43 5.11
N ASP A 43 -20.57 6.96 6.32
CA ASP A 43 -20.87 7.61 7.60
C ASP A 43 -19.75 8.56 8.10
N GLY A 44 -18.71 8.77 7.30
CA GLY A 44 -17.64 9.74 7.56
C GLY A 44 -16.49 9.23 8.42
N CYS A 45 -16.35 7.91 8.63
CA CYS A 45 -15.15 7.31 9.20
C CYS A 45 -14.00 7.29 8.18
N ILE A 46 -12.77 7.33 8.69
CA ILE A 46 -11.54 7.22 7.89
C ILE A 46 -10.76 6.02 8.40
N CYS A 47 -10.44 5.08 7.50
CA CYS A 47 -9.54 3.97 7.77
C CYS A 47 -8.27 4.13 6.93
N THR A 48 -7.11 3.94 7.55
CA THR A 48 -5.84 3.89 6.81
C THR A 48 -5.06 2.65 7.19
N ILE A 49 -4.58 1.91 6.21
CA ILE A 49 -3.72 0.73 6.39
C ILE A 49 -2.45 0.98 5.58
N GLN A 50 -1.29 0.81 6.21
CA GLN A 50 0.01 0.94 5.56
C GLN A 50 0.80 -0.33 5.77
N PHE A 51 1.26 -0.95 4.68
CA PHE A 51 2.33 -1.93 4.70
C PHE A 51 3.59 -1.22 4.24
N GLN A 52 4.63 -1.26 5.05
CA GLN A 52 5.89 -0.61 4.72
C GLN A 52 7.04 -1.57 4.95
N TYR A 53 8.05 -1.50 4.10
CA TYR A 53 9.31 -2.14 4.39
C TYR A 53 10.46 -1.40 3.75
N ALA A 54 11.59 -1.37 4.44
CA ALA A 54 12.81 -0.73 3.99
C ALA A 54 13.97 -1.72 4.12
N SER A 55 14.62 -2.03 2.99
CA SER A 55 15.78 -2.93 2.98
C SER A 55 17.12 -2.21 2.93
N SER A 56 17.13 -0.94 2.49
CA SER A 56 18.35 -0.30 2.01
C SER A 56 19.13 0.49 3.07
N PHE A 57 18.63 0.58 4.31
CA PHE A 57 19.23 1.41 5.35
C PHE A 57 19.25 0.73 6.73
N ILE A 58 20.41 0.20 7.11
CA ILE A 58 20.89 0.03 8.50
C ILE A 58 20.18 -1.02 9.38
N LYS A 59 18.93 -1.43 9.10
CA LYS A 59 18.24 -2.61 9.66
C LYS A 59 17.02 -2.90 8.79
N SER A 60 17.02 -4.01 8.05
CA SER A 60 15.90 -4.44 7.21
C SER A 60 14.63 -4.58 8.05
N THR A 61 13.75 -3.57 7.99
CA THR A 61 12.57 -3.46 8.84
C THR A 61 11.31 -3.52 7.99
N SER A 62 10.35 -4.33 8.40
CA SER A 62 8.99 -4.35 7.89
C SER A 62 8.03 -3.78 8.93
N GLY A 63 6.86 -3.31 8.50
CA GLY A 63 5.87 -2.82 9.42
C GLY A 63 4.48 -2.70 8.82
N ILE A 64 3.49 -2.74 9.71
CA ILE A 64 2.09 -2.48 9.41
C ILE A 64 1.61 -1.39 10.35
N ILE A 65 1.00 -0.36 9.79
CA ILE A 65 0.35 0.71 10.53
C ILE A 65 -1.13 0.70 10.14
N ALA A 66 -2.00 0.57 11.13
CA ALA A 66 -3.44 0.66 10.93
C ALA A 66 -3.97 1.82 11.77
N LYS A 67 -4.84 2.66 11.19
CA LYS A 67 -5.49 3.76 11.88
C LYS A 67 -6.98 3.76 11.57
N PHE A 68 -7.78 4.14 12.56
CA PHE A 68 -9.20 4.32 12.46
C PHE A 68 -9.56 5.66 13.09
N TRP A 69 -10.39 6.44 12.39
CA TRP A 69 -10.92 7.69 12.91
C TRP A 69 -12.40 7.84 12.61
N ASN A 70 -13.17 8.29 13.59
CA ASN A 70 -14.48 8.90 13.42
C ASN A 70 -14.69 9.95 14.53
N LYS A 71 -15.89 10.53 14.62
CA LYS A 71 -16.21 11.57 15.63
C LYS A 71 -16.04 11.12 17.09
N ASN A 72 -16.07 9.83 17.38
CA ASN A 72 -16.05 9.26 18.73
C ASN A 72 -14.72 8.55 19.06
N VAL A 73 -13.99 8.08 18.04
CA VAL A 73 -12.86 7.17 18.19
C VAL A 73 -11.72 7.62 17.29
N ASN A 74 -10.53 7.71 17.86
CA ASN A 74 -9.28 7.87 17.14
C ASN A 74 -8.30 6.83 17.67
N GLN A 75 -7.95 5.84 16.83
CA GLN A 75 -7.11 4.72 17.21
C GLN A 75 -6.03 4.47 16.17
N SER A 76 -4.88 3.99 16.65
CA SER A 76 -3.79 3.56 15.79
C SER A 76 -3.03 2.39 16.41
N VAL A 77 -2.62 1.45 15.57
CA VAL A 77 -1.72 0.36 15.94
C VAL A 77 -0.56 0.31 14.96
N THR A 78 0.61 -0.07 15.45
CA THR A 78 1.80 -0.30 14.64
C THR A 78 2.46 -1.58 15.10
N LYS A 79 2.82 -2.42 14.15
CA LYS A 79 3.59 -3.66 14.36
C LYS A 79 4.79 -3.64 13.42
N THR A 80 5.98 -3.87 13.95
CA THR A 80 7.24 -3.86 13.19
C THR A 80 7.95 -5.20 13.32
N GLY A 81 8.72 -5.59 12.31
CA GLY A 81 9.45 -6.85 12.26
C GLY A 81 10.58 -6.81 11.24
N LYS A 82 11.00 -7.98 10.77
CA LYS A 82 12.08 -8.09 9.78
C LYS A 82 11.50 -8.16 8.38
N VAL A 83 12.25 -7.70 7.38
CA VAL A 83 11.86 -7.84 5.96
C VAL A 83 11.69 -9.32 5.56
N SER A 84 12.46 -10.22 6.18
CA SER A 84 12.33 -11.68 5.97
C SER A 84 10.97 -12.25 6.39
N ASP A 85 10.17 -11.50 7.15
CA ASP A 85 8.85 -11.92 7.59
C ASP A 85 7.76 -11.68 6.52
N ILE A 86 8.13 -11.03 5.41
CA ILE A 86 7.23 -10.78 4.28
C ILE A 86 7.24 -12.00 3.37
N THR A 87 6.06 -12.48 3.04
CA THR A 87 5.87 -13.51 2.01
C THR A 87 4.94 -13.02 0.92
N TYR A 88 5.05 -13.65 -0.25
CA TYR A 88 4.28 -13.31 -1.44
C TYR A 88 3.62 -14.58 -1.97
N SER A 89 2.50 -14.43 -2.67
CA SER A 89 1.98 -15.51 -3.52
C SER A 89 2.93 -15.79 -4.68
N ASP A 90 2.81 -16.97 -5.30
CA ASP A 90 3.64 -17.36 -6.44
C ASP A 90 3.55 -16.39 -7.62
N ASP A 91 2.36 -15.83 -7.87
CA ASP A 91 2.11 -14.80 -8.89
C ASP A 91 2.53 -13.40 -8.45
N LYS A 92 3.01 -13.25 -7.21
CA LYS A 92 3.41 -11.99 -6.55
C LYS A 92 2.32 -10.92 -6.48
N ARG A 93 1.04 -11.27 -6.64
CA ARG A 93 -0.08 -10.30 -6.55
C ARG A 93 -0.72 -10.26 -5.16
N SER A 94 -0.28 -11.12 -4.26
CA SER A 94 -0.62 -11.08 -2.84
C SER A 94 0.63 -10.91 -2.00
N ILE A 95 0.49 -10.17 -0.90
CA ILE A 95 1.52 -9.92 0.09
C ILE A 95 0.98 -10.28 1.48
N PHE A 96 1.83 -10.90 2.29
CA PHE A 96 1.52 -11.31 3.65
C PHE A 96 2.63 -10.82 4.57
N LEU A 97 2.25 -10.27 5.72
CA LEU A 97 3.18 -9.80 6.74
C LEU A 97 2.51 -9.95 8.11
N PHE A 98 3.16 -10.70 9.01
CA PHE A 98 2.59 -11.08 10.30
C PHE A 98 1.25 -11.83 10.15
N ASP A 99 0.19 -11.29 10.75
CA ASP A 99 -1.20 -11.76 10.74
C ASP A 99 -2.07 -10.98 9.74
N SER A 100 -1.43 -10.27 8.82
CA SER A 100 -2.08 -9.32 7.92
C SER A 100 -1.72 -9.61 6.46
N SER A 101 -2.62 -9.27 5.54
CA SER A 101 -2.44 -9.57 4.13
C SER A 101 -3.19 -8.61 3.21
N ILE A 102 -2.70 -8.52 1.98
CA ILE A 102 -3.45 -8.03 0.83
C ILE A 102 -3.43 -9.16 -0.19
N THR A 103 -4.60 -9.73 -0.49
CA THR A 103 -4.75 -10.93 -1.32
C THR A 103 -5.54 -10.61 -2.57
N ALA A 104 -4.95 -10.82 -3.74
CA ALA A 104 -5.64 -10.64 -5.02
C ALA A 104 -6.77 -11.69 -5.16
N LYS A 105 -7.97 -11.25 -5.57
CA LYS A 105 -9.14 -12.14 -5.69
C LYS A 105 -9.20 -12.89 -7.02
N SER A 106 -8.67 -12.32 -8.09
CA SER A 106 -8.73 -12.88 -9.44
C SER A 106 -7.55 -12.42 -10.30
N PRO A 107 -7.05 -13.23 -11.25
CA PRO A 107 -6.10 -12.80 -12.28
C PRO A 107 -6.59 -11.62 -13.14
N ASP A 108 -7.91 -11.49 -13.30
CA ASP A 108 -8.52 -10.59 -14.28
C ASP A 108 -8.99 -9.26 -13.69
N SER A 109 -8.74 -9.03 -12.40
CA SER A 109 -9.17 -7.82 -11.69
C SER A 109 -8.10 -7.34 -10.71
N LEU A 110 -8.15 -6.06 -10.36
CA LEU A 110 -7.37 -5.48 -9.26
C LEU A 110 -8.18 -5.46 -7.95
N ASP A 111 -9.01 -6.48 -7.75
CA ASP A 111 -9.79 -6.65 -6.52
C ASP A 111 -8.97 -7.37 -5.46
N PHE A 112 -9.08 -6.91 -4.21
CA PHE A 112 -8.29 -7.43 -3.09
C PHE A 112 -9.16 -7.78 -1.89
N LYS A 113 -8.72 -8.78 -1.13
CA LYS A 113 -9.09 -9.00 0.27
C LYS A 113 -7.99 -8.45 1.14
N ILE A 114 -8.33 -7.54 2.05
CA ILE A 114 -7.38 -6.91 2.97
C ILE A 114 -7.71 -7.38 4.38
N LYS A 115 -6.72 -7.97 5.05
CA LYS A 115 -6.83 -8.37 6.45
C LYS A 115 -5.73 -7.70 7.26
N VAL A 116 -6.09 -7.14 8.40
CA VAL A 116 -5.14 -6.60 9.37
C VAL A 116 -5.44 -7.20 10.74
N GLY A 117 -4.49 -7.97 11.26
CA GLY A 117 -4.57 -8.63 12.57
C GLY A 117 -3.81 -7.92 13.69
N CYS A 118 -3.39 -6.66 13.47
CA CYS A 118 -2.51 -5.93 14.39
C CYS A 118 -3.14 -5.69 15.77
N ASP A 119 -2.69 -6.41 16.80
CA ASP A 119 -3.23 -6.34 18.17
C ASP A 119 -4.78 -6.42 18.20
N PRO A 120 -5.35 -7.62 18.40
CA PRO A 120 -6.79 -7.83 18.38
C PRO A 120 -7.60 -6.89 19.29
N GLN A 121 -6.97 -6.36 20.34
CA GLN A 121 -7.60 -5.48 21.30
C GLN A 121 -7.70 -4.02 20.82
N LYS A 122 -6.97 -3.64 19.77
CA LYS A 122 -6.92 -2.26 19.27
C LYS A 122 -7.62 -2.10 17.93
N ILE A 123 -7.09 -2.69 16.87
CA ILE A 123 -7.60 -2.53 15.51
C ILE A 123 -7.45 -3.82 14.73
N GLN A 124 -8.55 -4.34 14.21
CA GLN A 124 -8.53 -5.37 13.18
C GLN A 124 -9.33 -4.89 11.97
N TYR A 125 -8.91 -5.27 10.78
CA TYR A 125 -9.64 -5.03 9.54
C TYR A 125 -9.86 -6.33 8.79
N ASP A 126 -11.06 -6.52 8.26
CA ASP A 126 -11.38 -7.54 7.27
C ASP A 126 -12.23 -6.89 6.16
N LEU A 127 -11.57 -6.49 5.08
CA LEU A 127 -12.13 -5.60 4.06
C LEU A 127 -12.04 -6.23 2.67
N ASP A 128 -13.12 -6.13 1.92
CA ASP A 128 -13.22 -6.39 0.50
C ASP A 128 -13.04 -5.08 -0.26
N PHE A 129 -11.99 -5.01 -1.09
CA PHE A 129 -11.68 -3.88 -1.96
C PHE A 129 -12.01 -4.26 -3.40
N THR A 130 -13.08 -3.68 -3.94
CA THR A 130 -13.57 -3.96 -5.29
C THR A 130 -13.38 -2.73 -6.17
N THR A 131 -12.46 -2.83 -7.12
CA THR A 131 -12.11 -1.75 -8.03
C THR A 131 -13.28 -1.32 -8.90
N THR A 132 -13.44 -0.02 -9.12
CA THR A 132 -14.51 0.51 -9.96
C THR A 132 -14.09 0.72 -11.42
N GLY A 133 -12.84 0.42 -11.75
CA GLY A 133 -12.25 0.63 -13.06
C GLY A 133 -11.57 -0.63 -13.61
N PRO A 134 -11.36 -0.71 -14.94
CA PRO A 134 -10.76 -1.88 -15.58
C PRO A 134 -9.24 -2.00 -15.38
N TYR A 135 -8.58 -0.92 -14.94
CA TYR A 135 -7.15 -0.85 -14.69
C TYR A 135 -6.84 0.21 -13.62
N GLY A 136 -5.65 0.10 -13.04
CA GLY A 136 -5.02 1.16 -12.25
C GLY A 136 -4.15 2.06 -13.12
N TYR A 137 -3.35 2.88 -12.46
CA TYR A 137 -2.45 3.86 -13.05
C TYR A 137 -1.03 3.62 -12.54
N GLN A 138 -0.06 3.55 -13.44
CA GLN A 138 1.36 3.43 -13.10
C GLN A 138 2.11 4.66 -13.59
N MET A 139 2.98 5.18 -12.73
CA MET A 139 3.92 6.24 -13.04
C MET A 139 5.32 5.76 -12.71
N GLU A 140 6.24 6.01 -13.62
CA GLU A 140 7.68 5.73 -13.46
C GLU A 140 8.40 7.06 -13.42
N GLY A 141 9.41 7.19 -12.58
CA GLY A 141 10.16 8.43 -12.49
C GLY A 141 11.51 8.28 -11.80
N ASP A 142 12.33 9.30 -12.02
CA ASP A 142 13.56 9.46 -11.26
C ASP A 142 13.23 9.83 -9.81
N PRO A 143 13.94 9.26 -8.83
CA PRO A 143 13.82 9.73 -7.45
C PRO A 143 14.15 11.22 -7.31
N PRO A 144 13.75 11.86 -6.20
CA PRO A 144 14.25 13.19 -5.84
C PRO A 144 15.78 13.26 -5.95
N GLU A 145 16.34 14.39 -6.35
CA GLU A 145 17.78 14.53 -6.64
C GLU A 145 18.69 14.05 -5.49
N CYS A 146 18.27 14.28 -4.23
CA CYS A 146 18.97 13.81 -3.04
C CYS A 146 19.02 12.27 -2.88
N MET A 147 18.24 11.54 -3.67
CA MET A 147 18.11 10.07 -3.68
C MET A 147 18.58 9.46 -5.01
N ARG A 148 19.00 10.26 -6.00
CA ARG A 148 19.42 9.77 -7.31
C ARG A 148 20.81 9.11 -7.24
N SER A 149 20.86 7.81 -7.43
CA SER A 149 22.03 7.11 -7.97
C SER A 149 21.75 6.72 -9.43
N LYS A 150 22.80 6.37 -10.21
CA LYS A 150 22.63 5.97 -11.63
C LYS A 150 21.71 4.76 -11.84
N ASP A 151 21.40 4.01 -10.78
CA ASP A 151 20.57 2.81 -10.79
C ASP A 151 19.31 2.95 -9.90
N SER A 152 18.90 4.17 -9.58
CA SER A 152 17.72 4.43 -8.73
C SER A 152 16.46 4.67 -9.56
N GLU A 153 15.38 3.96 -9.25
CA GLU A 153 14.09 4.07 -9.92
C GLU A 153 12.97 4.18 -8.87
N ILE A 154 11.97 5.04 -9.13
CA ILE A 154 10.70 5.04 -8.40
C ILE A 154 9.60 4.56 -9.34
N MET A 155 8.84 3.58 -8.86
CA MET A 155 7.61 3.12 -9.49
C MET A 155 6.45 3.39 -8.53
N GLN A 156 5.46 4.12 -9.04
CA GLN A 156 4.28 4.50 -8.30
C GLN A 156 3.04 3.93 -8.99
N ASN A 157 2.40 2.97 -8.32
CA ASN A 157 1.19 2.31 -8.78
C ASN A 157 0.00 2.82 -7.95
N ILE A 158 -0.93 3.51 -8.61
CA ILE A 158 -2.21 3.96 -8.06
C ILE A 158 -3.27 3.03 -8.61
N ILE A 159 -3.76 2.11 -7.80
CA ILE A 159 -4.73 1.09 -8.26
C ILE A 159 -6.17 1.65 -8.37
N SER A 160 -6.35 2.94 -8.01
CA SER A 160 -7.58 3.74 -8.20
C SER A 160 -8.79 3.29 -7.36
N THR A 161 -9.84 4.12 -7.43
CA THR A 161 -11.09 4.10 -6.66
C THR A 161 -11.74 2.72 -6.59
N ALA A 162 -12.10 2.31 -5.38
CA ALA A 162 -12.82 1.08 -5.12
C ALA A 162 -14.04 1.32 -4.26
N LYS A 163 -15.02 0.44 -4.38
CA LYS A 163 -15.98 0.20 -3.30
C LYS A 163 -15.33 -0.69 -2.26
N VAL A 164 -15.37 -0.26 -1.01
CA VAL A 164 -14.81 -1.00 0.11
C VAL A 164 -15.93 -1.39 1.05
N SER A 165 -16.04 -2.68 1.34
CA SER A 165 -17.00 -3.23 2.29
C SER A 165 -16.31 -4.17 3.26
N GLY A 166 -16.81 -4.32 4.49
CA GLY A 166 -16.28 -5.31 5.42
C GLY A 166 -16.48 -4.87 6.86
N THR A 167 -15.54 -5.27 7.73
CA THR A 167 -15.60 -4.93 9.15
C THR A 167 -14.27 -4.38 9.66
N ALA A 168 -14.39 -3.53 10.67
CA ALA A 168 -13.30 -3.10 11.53
C ALA A 168 -13.64 -3.48 12.97
N ILE A 169 -12.71 -4.05 13.73
CA ILE A 169 -12.88 -4.24 15.17
C ILE A 169 -11.99 -3.21 15.86
N ILE A 170 -12.60 -2.23 16.52
CA ILE A 170 -11.91 -1.13 17.19
C ILE A 170 -12.19 -1.20 18.68
N ASN A 171 -11.16 -1.42 19.50
CA ASN A 171 -11.30 -1.62 20.95
C ASN A 171 -12.36 -2.69 21.32
N GLY A 172 -12.38 -3.79 20.57
CA GLY A 172 -13.35 -4.88 20.72
C GLY A 172 -14.75 -4.60 20.16
N THR A 173 -15.01 -3.40 19.63
CA THR A 173 -16.30 -3.06 18.99
C THR A 173 -16.23 -3.30 17.50
N THR A 174 -17.14 -4.11 16.97
CA THR A 174 -17.27 -4.31 15.52
C THR A 174 -18.00 -3.13 14.88
N ILE A 175 -17.40 -2.58 13.82
CA ILE A 175 -17.91 -1.49 13.00
C ILE A 175 -18.01 -2.01 11.57
N ASN A 176 -19.16 -1.81 10.94
CA ASN A 176 -19.34 -2.13 9.53
C ASN A 176 -18.71 -1.03 8.68
N ILE A 177 -17.88 -1.42 7.73
CA ILE A 177 -17.22 -0.53 6.78
C ILE A 177 -17.96 -0.65 5.46
N ASN A 178 -18.45 0.48 4.95
CA ASN A 178 -18.96 0.62 3.59
C ASN A 178 -18.59 2.02 3.09
N GLY A 179 -17.92 2.10 1.94
CA GLY A 179 -17.50 3.38 1.39
C GLY A 179 -16.60 3.28 0.18
N ASN A 180 -15.78 4.30 -0.02
CA ASN A 180 -14.87 4.40 -1.14
C ASN A 180 -13.43 4.30 -0.66
N GLY A 181 -12.60 3.59 -1.41
CA GLY A 181 -11.20 3.40 -1.09
C GLY A 181 -10.25 3.77 -2.21
N LEU A 182 -9.00 4.00 -1.82
CA LEU A 182 -7.86 4.18 -2.71
C LEU A 182 -6.74 3.27 -2.23
N LEU A 183 -6.22 2.44 -3.13
CA LEU A 183 -5.01 1.66 -2.91
C LEU A 183 -3.87 2.28 -3.70
N TYR A 184 -2.77 2.50 -3.00
CA TYR A 184 -1.58 3.13 -3.47
C TYR A 184 -0.36 2.28 -3.14
N HIS A 185 0.56 2.15 -4.07
CA HIS A 185 1.77 1.36 -3.93
C HIS A 185 2.95 2.15 -4.50
N ASN A 186 3.92 2.44 -3.66
CA ASN A 186 5.23 2.92 -4.07
C ASN A 186 6.27 1.85 -3.91
N TYR A 187 7.13 1.77 -4.90
CA TYR A 187 8.34 1.00 -4.86
C TYR A 187 9.50 1.92 -5.26
N SER A 188 10.59 1.87 -4.49
CA SER A 188 11.82 2.58 -4.81
C SER A 188 13.01 1.65 -4.65
N CYS A 189 13.93 1.64 -5.60
CA CYS A 189 15.17 0.88 -5.49
C CYS A 189 16.39 1.80 -5.33
N ASN A 190 17.32 1.40 -4.45
CA ASN A 190 18.60 2.07 -4.31
C ASN A 190 19.72 1.02 -4.21
N VAL A 191 20.47 0.87 -5.31
CA VAL A 191 21.56 -0.10 -5.41
C VAL A 191 22.88 0.58 -5.03
N LYS A 192 23.41 0.20 -3.86
CA LYS A 192 24.85 0.14 -3.51
C LYS A 192 25.70 1.35 -3.05
N ASN A 193 25.34 2.62 -3.14
CA ASN A 193 26.37 3.69 -2.95
C ASN A 193 26.30 4.62 -1.72
N SER A 194 25.36 4.48 -0.79
CA SER A 194 25.37 5.31 0.43
C SER A 194 26.59 5.08 1.34
N LEU A 195 27.21 3.88 1.30
CA LEU A 195 28.48 3.60 2.01
C LEU A 195 29.71 4.26 1.36
N GLN A 196 29.71 4.52 0.06
CA GLN A 196 30.80 5.27 -0.59
C GLN A 196 30.62 6.78 -0.45
N ALA A 197 29.39 7.26 -0.36
CA ALA A 197 29.12 8.68 -0.09
C ALA A 197 29.50 9.08 1.35
N MET A 198 29.27 8.23 2.35
CA MET A 198 29.68 8.52 3.73
C MET A 198 31.18 8.37 3.98
N LYS A 199 31.88 7.47 3.27
CA LYS A 199 33.35 7.37 3.34
C LYS A 199 34.12 8.52 2.66
N ARG A 200 33.43 9.42 1.96
CA ARG A 200 34.04 10.64 1.37
C ARG A 200 33.97 11.86 2.30
N TYR A 201 33.34 11.72 3.46
CA TYR A 201 33.21 12.77 4.48
C TYR A 201 33.82 12.39 5.84
N GLU A 202 34.70 11.37 5.87
CA GLU A 202 35.65 11.11 6.96
C GLU A 202 37.04 11.67 6.61
#